data_AF-A0A2G6QKX5-F1
#
_entry.id   AF-A0A2G6QKX5-F1
#
_cell.length_a   1.000
_cell.length_b   1.000
_cell.length_c   1.000
_cell.angle_alpha   90.00
_cell.angle_beta   90.00
_cell.angle_gamma   90.00
#
_symmetry.space_group_name_H-M   'P 1'
#
loop_
_entity.id
_entity.type
_entity.pdbx_description
1 polymer ?
#
loop_
_entity_poly.entity_id
_entity_poly.type
_entity_poly.pdbx_seq_one_letter_code
_entity_poly.pdbx_strand_id
1 'polypeptide(L)'
;MKIKQLIVISLLMVSLVSCEKEQKKAKEESTKTEKFDYVVDQFADIKVLRYKIPSFEQLTLKEKKLAYYLTQACLSGRDIIWDQNYRYNLEIRKALEQVFNDFKGDRNSEDFKKFTTYLKRVWFSNGIHHHYSNDKIKPEFSKDYLVSLLKNVKAELSEPAFEVIFNDKDIKKVNKKAGVDNILASAVNFYSPDITDKDVEEFYAKAYKGPAKAYKGPKGQPIEVGLNSKLVRENGKLVEKVWKSGGMYGQAIDKIIFWLDKAKSVAEN
;
A
#
# COMPACT_ATOMS: atom_id res chain seq x y z
N MET A 1 23.58 -82.20 24.06
CA MET A 1 22.54 -81.48 23.29
C MET A 1 21.95 -80.41 24.19
N LYS A 2 21.94 -79.11 23.89
CA LYS A 2 22.53 -78.26 22.83
C LYS A 2 22.25 -76.84 23.37
N ILE A 3 23.17 -76.17 24.07
CA ILE A 3 24.09 -75.10 23.60
C ILE A 3 23.44 -73.97 22.76
N LYS A 4 22.14 -74.00 22.47
CA LYS A 4 21.42 -72.99 21.66
C LYS A 4 20.43 -72.13 22.44
N GLN A 5 20.22 -72.37 23.74
CA GLN A 5 19.25 -71.59 24.53
C GLN A 5 19.86 -70.68 25.61
N LEU A 6 21.18 -70.73 25.87
CA LEU A 6 21.85 -69.78 26.76
C LEU A 6 22.57 -68.63 26.05
N ILE A 7 22.63 -68.62 24.72
CA ILE A 7 23.29 -67.57 23.91
C ILE A 7 22.30 -66.43 23.53
N VAL A 8 21.00 -66.60 23.80
CA VAL A 8 19.97 -65.61 23.41
C VAL A 8 19.68 -64.59 24.53
N ILE A 9 20.20 -64.78 25.74
CA ILE A 9 20.00 -63.83 26.86
C ILE A 9 21.29 -63.06 27.23
N SER A 10 22.37 -63.24 26.45
CA SER A 10 23.64 -62.51 26.63
C SER A 10 23.87 -61.39 25.60
N LEU A 11 22.85 -60.99 24.82
CA LEU A 11 22.98 -59.97 23.77
C LEU A 11 22.01 -58.78 23.92
N LEU A 12 21.51 -58.52 25.13
CA LEU A 12 20.56 -57.43 25.38
C LEU A 12 20.95 -56.51 26.55
N MET A 13 22.24 -56.42 26.87
CA MET A 13 22.72 -55.57 27.97
C MET A 13 24.01 -54.78 27.66
N VAL A 14 24.26 -54.41 26.39
CA VAL A 14 25.41 -53.55 26.01
C VAL A 14 25.00 -52.43 25.04
N SER A 15 23.85 -51.77 25.28
CA SER A 15 23.47 -50.59 24.47
C SER A 15 22.90 -49.41 25.26
N LEU A 16 23.11 -49.35 26.58
CA LEU A 16 22.60 -48.24 27.41
C LEU A 16 23.66 -47.22 27.86
N VAL A 17 24.90 -47.25 27.34
CA VAL A 17 25.97 -46.30 27.74
C VAL A 17 26.45 -45.40 26.58
N SER A 18 25.65 -45.24 25.51
CA SER A 18 26.00 -44.33 24.41
C SER A 18 25.02 -43.16 24.20
N CYS A 19 23.91 -43.09 24.93
CA CYS A 19 22.91 -42.02 24.76
C CYS A 19 23.01 -40.85 25.75
N GLU A 20 23.95 -40.87 26.71
CA GLU A 20 24.07 -39.79 27.70
C GLU A 20 25.10 -38.70 27.31
N LYS A 21 25.99 -38.99 26.36
CA LYS A 21 26.98 -38.01 25.86
C LYS A 21 26.47 -37.12 24.73
N GLU A 22 25.50 -37.56 23.94
CA GLU A 22 24.88 -36.72 22.91
C GLU A 22 23.84 -35.73 23.49
N GLN A 23 23.13 -36.09 24.55
CA GLN A 23 22.17 -35.19 25.19
C GLN A 23 22.81 -34.01 25.95
N LYS A 24 24.08 -34.10 26.34
CA LYS A 24 24.80 -32.98 26.99
C LYS A 24 25.38 -31.98 26.00
N LYS A 25 25.68 -32.36 24.75
CA LYS A 25 26.15 -31.41 23.72
C LYS A 25 25.02 -30.63 23.04
N ALA A 26 23.79 -31.12 23.09
CA ALA A 26 22.63 -30.43 22.50
C ALA A 26 22.01 -29.33 23.39
N LYS A 27 22.55 -29.09 24.59
CA LYS A 27 21.98 -28.15 25.58
C LYS A 27 22.80 -26.87 25.82
N GLU A 28 23.89 -26.67 25.09
CA GLU A 28 24.78 -25.49 25.24
C GLU A 28 24.92 -24.63 23.98
N GLU A 29 23.97 -24.70 23.05
CA GLU A 29 23.66 -23.53 22.21
C GLU A 29 22.32 -22.97 22.67
N SER A 30 22.35 -22.31 23.83
CA SER A 30 21.40 -21.22 24.07
C SER A 30 21.76 -20.09 23.10
N THR A 31 21.34 -20.23 21.84
CA THR A 31 21.16 -19.06 21.00
C THR A 31 20.31 -18.10 21.80
N LYS A 32 20.89 -16.98 22.22
CA LYS A 32 20.14 -15.81 22.64
C LYS A 32 19.18 -15.50 21.49
N THR A 33 17.97 -16.01 21.55
CA THR A 33 16.91 -15.59 20.66
C THR A 33 16.63 -14.14 21.04
N GLU A 34 17.32 -13.20 20.39
CA GLU A 34 16.99 -11.79 20.53
C GLU A 34 15.48 -11.66 20.30
N LYS A 35 14.78 -11.21 21.34
CA LYS A 35 13.34 -11.02 21.30
C LYS A 35 13.05 -10.01 20.19
N PHE A 36 12.50 -10.48 19.08
CA PHE A 36 12.17 -9.61 17.96
C PHE A 36 11.00 -8.72 18.36
N ASP A 37 11.24 -7.41 18.46
CA ASP A 37 10.17 -6.46 18.72
C ASP A 37 9.35 -6.26 17.44
N TYR A 38 8.09 -6.68 17.46
CA TYR A 38 7.18 -6.56 16.32
C TYR A 38 6.56 -5.17 16.20
N VAL A 39 6.52 -4.39 17.29
CA VAL A 39 5.87 -3.07 17.29
C VAL A 39 6.89 -2.02 16.89
N VAL A 40 6.58 -1.24 15.85
CA VAL A 40 7.43 -0.15 15.36
C VAL A 40 6.99 1.18 15.95
N ASP A 41 5.67 1.42 15.96
CA ASP A 41 5.10 2.68 16.39
C ASP A 41 3.62 2.52 16.73
N GLN A 42 3.06 3.44 17.52
CA GLN A 42 1.64 3.53 17.80
C GLN A 42 1.21 5.00 17.89
N PHE A 43 0.21 5.39 17.11
CA PHE A 43 -0.31 6.76 17.06
C PHE A 43 -1.78 6.75 16.66
N ALA A 44 -2.58 7.67 17.23
CA ALA A 44 -4.03 7.66 17.08
C ALA A 44 -4.61 6.25 17.30
N ASP A 45 -5.36 5.74 16.34
CA ASP A 45 -5.97 4.41 16.31
C ASP A 45 -5.14 3.36 15.54
N ILE A 46 -3.88 3.67 15.23
CA ILE A 46 -3.00 2.85 14.39
C ILE A 46 -1.82 2.29 15.19
N LYS A 47 -1.53 1.01 14.98
CA LYS A 47 -0.32 0.33 15.44
C LYS A 47 0.47 -0.18 14.24
N VAL A 48 1.69 0.30 14.06
CA VAL A 48 2.58 -0.12 12.97
C VAL A 48 3.39 -1.33 13.45
N LEU A 49 3.32 -2.42 12.69
CA LEU A 49 4.03 -3.65 12.97
C LEU A 49 5.08 -3.92 11.89
N ARG A 50 6.11 -4.69 12.22
CA ARG A 50 7.07 -5.27 11.28
C ARG A 50 7.05 -6.80 11.36
N TYR A 51 7.35 -7.46 10.25
CA TYR A 51 7.38 -8.92 10.15
C TYR A 51 8.77 -9.40 9.71
N LYS A 52 9.11 -10.64 10.09
CA LYS A 52 10.27 -11.34 9.55
C LYS A 52 9.90 -12.01 8.23
N ILE A 53 10.86 -12.16 7.34
CA ILE A 53 10.74 -13.01 6.15
C ILE A 53 11.62 -14.23 6.40
N PRO A 54 11.14 -15.22 7.19
CA PRO A 54 11.94 -16.41 7.45
C PRO A 54 12.26 -17.12 6.14
N SER A 55 13.48 -17.66 6.05
CA SER A 55 13.98 -18.38 4.87
C SER A 55 14.32 -17.53 3.64
N PHE A 56 14.26 -16.19 3.69
CA PHE A 56 14.75 -15.35 2.58
C PHE A 56 16.23 -15.65 2.27
N GLU A 57 17.02 -15.95 3.29
CA GLU A 57 18.44 -16.24 3.22
C GLU A 57 18.73 -17.58 2.54
N GLN A 58 17.76 -18.50 2.54
CA GLN A 58 17.85 -19.81 1.92
C GLN A 58 17.62 -19.75 0.40
N LEU A 59 17.05 -18.66 -0.10
CA LEU A 59 16.87 -18.44 -1.53
C LEU A 59 18.23 -18.38 -2.25
N THR A 60 18.28 -18.96 -3.44
CA THR A 60 19.37 -18.80 -4.38
C THR A 60 19.53 -17.32 -4.76
N LEU A 61 20.69 -16.96 -5.31
CA LEU A 61 20.91 -15.59 -5.79
C LEU A 61 19.91 -15.19 -6.89
N LYS A 62 19.48 -16.14 -7.74
CA LYS A 62 18.50 -15.89 -8.81
C LYS A 62 17.13 -15.54 -8.23
N GLU A 63 16.64 -16.33 -7.27
CA GLU A 63 15.36 -16.08 -6.59
C GLU A 63 15.39 -14.78 -5.78
N LYS A 64 16.50 -14.47 -5.09
CA LYS A 64 16.68 -13.19 -4.38
C LYS A 64 16.60 -12.00 -5.34
N LYS A 65 17.21 -12.10 -6.52
CA LYS A 65 17.11 -11.07 -7.57
C LYS A 65 15.67 -10.92 -8.06
N LEU A 66 14.98 -12.03 -8.32
CA LEU A 66 13.57 -12.01 -8.72
C LEU A 66 12.71 -11.31 -7.66
N ALA A 67 12.80 -11.72 -6.40
CA ALA A 67 12.08 -11.11 -5.28
C ALA A 67 12.40 -9.61 -5.15
N TYR A 68 13.68 -9.22 -5.28
CA TYR A 68 14.09 -7.83 -5.25
C TYR A 68 13.47 -7.01 -6.39
N TYR A 69 13.55 -7.48 -7.64
CA TYR A 69 12.99 -6.76 -8.78
C TYR A 69 11.46 -6.62 -8.70
N LEU A 70 10.75 -7.67 -8.30
CA LEU A 70 9.30 -7.60 -8.07
C LEU A 70 8.95 -6.62 -6.95
N THR A 71 9.74 -6.58 -5.87
CA THR A 71 9.56 -5.60 -4.79
C THR A 71 9.73 -4.17 -5.29
N GLN A 72 10.75 -3.91 -6.11
CA GLN A 72 10.97 -2.58 -6.70
C GLN A 72 9.83 -2.18 -7.66
N ALA A 73 9.29 -3.13 -8.43
CA ALA A 73 8.10 -2.90 -9.26
C ALA A 73 6.90 -2.49 -8.39
N CYS A 74 6.62 -3.21 -7.30
CA CYS A 74 5.55 -2.86 -6.37
C CYS A 74 5.72 -1.46 -5.75
N LEU A 75 6.92 -1.13 -5.27
CA LEU A 75 7.20 0.17 -4.64
C LEU A 75 7.09 1.34 -5.61
N SER A 76 7.35 1.11 -6.90
CA SER A 76 7.24 2.13 -7.95
C SER A 76 5.80 2.59 -8.17
N GLY A 77 4.80 1.81 -7.75
CA GLY A 77 3.38 2.14 -7.85
C GLY A 77 2.83 3.00 -6.72
N ARG A 78 3.63 3.36 -5.70
CA ARG A 78 3.16 4.09 -4.50
C ARG A 78 2.33 5.33 -4.86
N ASP A 79 2.84 6.19 -5.74
CA ASP A 79 2.16 7.46 -6.01
C ASP A 79 0.86 7.31 -6.81
N ILE A 80 0.67 6.17 -7.49
CA ILE A 80 -0.57 5.85 -8.22
C ILE A 80 -1.73 5.75 -7.23
N ILE A 81 -1.60 4.96 -6.16
CA ILE A 81 -2.70 4.78 -5.20
C ILE A 81 -3.00 6.06 -4.41
N TRP A 82 -2.00 6.91 -4.18
CA TRP A 82 -2.21 8.21 -3.54
C TRP A 82 -3.11 9.10 -4.39
N ASP A 83 -2.79 9.24 -5.68
CA ASP A 83 -3.59 10.04 -6.60
C ASP A 83 -4.98 9.43 -6.83
N GLN A 84 -5.07 8.11 -6.99
CA GLN A 84 -6.34 7.40 -7.11
C GLN A 84 -7.24 7.58 -5.88
N ASN A 85 -6.67 7.61 -4.68
CA ASN A 85 -7.45 7.80 -3.46
C ASN A 85 -8.06 9.21 -3.38
N TYR A 86 -7.36 10.25 -3.85
CA TYR A 86 -7.86 11.62 -3.85
C TYR A 86 -6.96 12.58 -4.65
N ARG A 87 -7.58 13.49 -5.42
CA ARG A 87 -6.91 14.40 -6.36
C ARG A 87 -5.85 15.34 -5.78
N TYR A 88 -5.93 15.68 -4.49
CA TYR A 88 -4.94 16.56 -3.83
C TYR A 88 -3.92 15.81 -2.97
N ASN A 89 -4.00 14.48 -2.87
CA ASN A 89 -3.17 13.70 -1.95
C ASN A 89 -1.67 13.86 -2.18
N LEU A 90 -1.21 13.85 -3.43
CA LEU A 90 0.22 13.98 -3.74
C LEU A 90 0.76 15.38 -3.37
N GLU A 91 -0.03 16.41 -3.61
CA GLU A 91 0.31 17.79 -3.29
C GLU A 91 0.36 18.02 -1.78
N ILE A 92 -0.69 17.60 -1.07
CA ILE A 92 -0.76 17.65 0.40
C ILE A 92 0.40 16.86 1.00
N ARG A 93 0.63 15.62 0.55
CA ARG A 93 1.75 14.79 1.02
C ARG A 93 3.07 15.52 0.89
N LYS A 94 3.38 16.06 -0.30
CA LYS A 94 4.63 16.74 -0.57
C LYS A 94 4.84 17.94 0.36
N ALA A 95 3.82 18.78 0.54
CA ALA A 95 3.88 19.95 1.40
C ALA A 95 4.11 19.57 2.89
N LEU A 96 3.37 18.58 3.40
CA LEU A 96 3.50 18.13 4.78
C LEU A 96 4.84 17.40 5.02
N GLU A 97 5.32 16.60 4.06
CA GLU A 97 6.64 15.95 4.11
C GLU A 97 7.77 17.00 4.14
N GLN A 98 7.67 18.08 3.36
CA GLN A 98 8.63 19.18 3.39
C GLN A 98 8.65 19.85 4.77
N VAL A 99 7.48 20.15 5.35
CA VAL A 99 7.39 20.67 6.72
C VAL A 99 8.07 19.72 7.71
N PHE A 100 7.76 18.42 7.66
CA PHE A 100 8.33 17.44 8.59
C PHE A 100 9.86 17.33 8.49
N ASN A 101 10.41 17.37 7.28
CA ASN A 101 11.84 17.24 7.05
C ASN A 101 12.60 18.53 7.41
N ASP A 102 12.06 19.69 7.03
CA ASP A 102 12.82 20.94 7.01
C ASP A 102 12.54 21.86 8.20
N PHE A 103 11.41 21.71 8.90
CA PHE A 103 11.06 22.56 10.02
C PHE A 103 12.10 22.50 11.15
N LYS A 104 12.65 23.67 11.51
CA LYS A 104 13.72 23.83 12.52
C LYS A 104 13.23 24.39 13.87
N GLY A 105 11.93 24.65 14.01
CA GLY A 105 11.34 25.10 15.27
C GLY A 105 11.18 23.97 16.31
N ASP A 106 10.46 24.25 17.39
CA ASP A 106 10.26 23.30 18.48
C ASP A 106 9.36 22.12 18.08
N ARG A 107 9.99 20.94 17.91
CA ARG A 107 9.32 19.68 17.58
C ARG A 107 8.68 18.99 18.80
N ASN A 108 8.95 19.47 20.01
CA ASN A 108 8.37 18.95 21.24
C ASN A 108 7.07 19.64 21.63
N SER A 109 6.74 20.77 20.99
CA SER A 109 5.47 21.47 21.13
C SER A 109 4.28 20.55 20.85
N GLU A 110 3.17 20.78 21.56
CA GLU A 110 1.96 19.96 21.38
C GLU A 110 1.43 20.03 19.95
N ASP A 111 1.43 21.22 19.34
CA ASP A 111 0.92 21.39 17.97
C ASP A 111 1.79 20.67 16.94
N PHE A 112 3.12 20.65 17.11
CA PHE A 112 3.98 19.90 16.19
C PHE A 112 3.79 18.38 16.35
N LYS A 113 3.53 17.90 17.58
CA LYS A 113 3.17 16.50 17.82
C LYS A 113 1.83 16.14 17.17
N LYS A 114 0.82 17.02 17.24
CA LYS A 114 -0.48 16.83 16.56
C LYS A 114 -0.32 16.84 15.04
N PHE A 115 0.50 17.76 14.51
CA PHE A 115 0.90 17.78 13.09
C PHE A 115 1.55 16.46 12.67
N THR A 116 2.52 15.99 13.46
CA THR A 116 3.24 14.74 13.19
C THR A 116 2.29 13.55 13.19
N THR A 117 1.38 13.47 14.17
CA THR A 117 0.34 12.42 14.22
C THR A 117 -0.57 12.47 12.98
N TYR A 118 -1.02 13.65 12.56
CA TYR A 118 -1.81 13.80 11.34
C TYR A 118 -1.07 13.31 10.10
N LEU A 119 0.19 13.73 9.90
CA LEU A 119 1.01 13.29 8.77
C LEU A 119 1.22 11.76 8.77
N LYS A 120 1.45 11.15 9.94
CA LYS A 120 1.54 9.69 10.07
C LYS A 120 0.25 8.99 9.65
N ARG A 121 -0.92 9.53 10.02
CA ARG A 121 -2.22 8.99 9.58
C ARG A 121 -2.41 9.13 8.06
N VAL A 122 -1.95 10.24 7.48
CA VAL A 122 -1.95 10.48 6.03
C VAL A 122 -1.07 9.47 5.30
N TRP A 123 0.15 9.22 5.79
CA TRP A 123 1.04 8.18 5.26
C TRP A 123 0.43 6.79 5.34
N PHE A 124 -0.09 6.42 6.50
CA PHE A 124 -0.68 5.10 6.70
C PHE A 124 -1.90 4.86 5.81
N SER A 125 -2.70 5.90 5.58
CA SER A 125 -3.94 5.78 4.79
C SER A 125 -3.76 6.01 3.29
N ASN A 126 -2.54 6.29 2.83
CA ASN A 126 -2.25 6.73 1.46
C ASN A 126 -3.13 7.92 1.02
N GLY A 127 -3.33 8.88 1.92
CA GLY A 127 -4.17 10.06 1.69
C GLY A 127 -4.84 10.63 2.93
N ILE A 128 -5.63 11.69 2.75
CA ILE A 128 -6.30 12.43 3.85
C ILE A 128 -7.59 11.79 4.37
N HIS A 129 -7.91 10.58 3.95
CA HIS A 129 -9.10 9.84 4.39
C HIS A 129 -8.70 8.57 5.11
N HIS A 130 -9.40 8.26 6.20
CA HIS A 130 -9.16 7.10 7.02
C HIS A 130 -9.26 5.81 6.19
N HIS A 131 -8.21 4.98 6.23
CA HIS A 131 -8.09 3.76 5.41
C HIS A 131 -9.27 2.79 5.53
N TYR A 132 -9.91 2.71 6.70
CA TYR A 132 -11.07 1.82 6.95
C TYR A 132 -12.43 2.52 6.75
N SER A 133 -12.77 3.53 7.58
CA SER A 133 -14.08 4.20 7.53
C SER A 133 -14.30 5.09 6.29
N ASN A 134 -13.25 5.40 5.54
CA ASN A 134 -13.22 6.34 4.43
C ASN A 134 -13.49 7.81 4.82
N ASP A 135 -13.65 8.13 6.11
CA ASP A 135 -13.90 9.49 6.55
C ASP A 135 -12.65 10.37 6.42
N LYS A 136 -12.84 11.64 6.08
CA LYS A 136 -11.73 12.59 6.03
C LYS A 136 -11.13 12.75 7.43
N ILE A 137 -9.81 12.64 7.50
CA ILE A 137 -9.04 12.76 8.73
C ILE A 137 -9.07 14.23 9.14
N LYS A 138 -9.59 14.53 10.34
CA LYS A 138 -9.57 15.88 10.89
C LYS A 138 -8.21 16.16 11.56
N PRO A 139 -7.54 17.27 11.24
CA PRO A 139 -6.36 17.69 11.98
C PRO A 139 -6.74 18.17 13.38
N GLU A 140 -5.84 17.98 14.35
CA GLU A 140 -6.02 18.46 15.74
C GLU A 140 -5.21 19.73 16.03
N PHE A 141 -4.59 20.30 15.01
CA PHE A 141 -3.93 21.61 15.04
C PHE A 141 -4.74 22.63 14.23
N SER A 142 -4.52 23.91 14.49
CA SER A 142 -5.27 24.98 13.83
C SER A 142 -4.84 25.19 12.38
N LYS A 143 -5.74 25.78 11.59
CA LYS A 143 -5.47 26.23 10.23
C LYS A 143 -4.29 27.21 10.18
N ASP A 144 -4.28 28.20 11.07
CA ASP A 144 -3.21 29.21 11.17
C ASP A 144 -1.85 28.59 11.52
N TYR A 145 -1.85 27.53 12.35
CA TYR A 145 -0.62 26.82 12.67
C TYR A 145 -0.02 26.16 11.42
N LEU A 146 -0.84 25.49 10.58
CA LEU A 146 -0.34 24.93 9.32
C LEU A 146 0.18 26.02 8.38
N VAL A 147 -0.49 27.18 8.29
CA VAL A 147 0.01 28.33 7.53
C VAL A 147 1.40 28.74 8.02
N SER A 148 1.60 28.81 9.33
CA SER A 148 2.89 29.17 9.92
C SER A 148 4.00 28.17 9.56
N LEU A 149 3.70 26.87 9.59
CA LEU A 149 4.63 25.80 9.24
C LEU A 149 5.02 25.87 7.76
N LEU A 150 4.03 25.97 6.86
CA LEU A 150 4.27 26.06 5.42
C LEU A 150 5.11 27.29 5.07
N LYS A 151 4.82 28.45 5.66
CA LYS A 151 5.61 29.68 5.48
C LYS A 151 7.05 29.52 5.97
N ASN A 152 7.26 28.86 7.10
CA ASN A 152 8.59 28.68 7.69
C ASN A 152 9.54 27.91 6.76
N VAL A 153 9.04 26.87 6.09
CA VAL A 153 9.82 26.03 5.17
C VAL A 153 9.65 26.40 3.69
N LYS A 154 8.88 27.45 3.39
CA LYS A 154 8.51 27.85 2.03
C LYS A 154 7.91 26.69 1.21
N ALA A 155 7.08 25.89 1.85
CA ALA A 155 6.35 24.82 1.17
C ALA A 155 5.16 25.42 0.41
N GLU A 156 4.98 24.97 -0.83
CA GLU A 156 3.84 25.34 -1.66
C GLU A 156 2.70 24.34 -1.46
N LEU A 157 1.50 24.87 -1.24
CA LEU A 157 0.25 24.12 -1.21
C LEU A 157 -0.84 25.04 -1.77
N SER A 158 -1.51 24.61 -2.82
CA SER A 158 -2.58 25.35 -3.46
C SER A 158 -3.73 25.58 -2.49
N GLU A 159 -4.43 26.70 -2.66
CA GLU A 159 -5.57 27.05 -1.81
C GLU A 159 -6.62 25.93 -1.75
N PRO A 160 -7.05 25.28 -2.86
CA PRO A 160 -8.01 24.18 -2.76
C PRO A 160 -7.51 22.98 -1.94
N ALA A 161 -6.24 22.61 -2.10
CA ALA A 161 -5.62 21.50 -1.37
C ALA A 161 -5.42 21.83 0.11
N PHE A 162 -5.13 23.09 0.44
CA PHE A 162 -5.03 23.57 1.81
C PHE A 162 -6.40 23.64 2.50
N GLU A 163 -7.39 24.28 1.86
CA GLU A 163 -8.72 24.48 2.45
C GLU A 163 -9.42 23.14 2.73
N VAL A 164 -9.24 22.14 1.87
CA VAL A 164 -9.92 20.85 2.05
C VAL A 164 -9.43 20.06 3.26
N ILE A 165 -8.25 20.37 3.81
CA ILE A 165 -7.78 19.77 5.06
C ILE A 165 -8.70 20.17 6.23
N PHE A 166 -9.31 21.36 6.19
CA PHE A 166 -10.05 21.95 7.32
C PHE A 166 -11.55 22.14 7.09
N ASN A 167 -12.02 22.20 5.85
CA ASN A 167 -13.45 22.42 5.55
C ASN A 167 -14.27 21.12 5.51
N ASP A 168 -15.56 21.19 5.14
CA ASP A 168 -16.45 20.02 5.02
C ASP A 168 -16.63 19.49 3.58
N LYS A 169 -15.72 19.81 2.65
CA LYS A 169 -15.73 19.22 1.30
C LYS A 169 -15.08 17.84 1.31
N ASP A 170 -15.47 16.96 0.39
CA ASP A 170 -14.82 15.65 0.19
C ASP A 170 -14.73 14.81 1.48
N ILE A 171 -15.78 14.82 2.32
CA ILE A 171 -15.78 14.20 3.66
C ILE A 171 -15.57 12.69 3.65
N LYS A 172 -15.83 12.02 2.52
CA LYS A 172 -15.67 10.57 2.37
C LYS A 172 -14.89 10.26 1.10
N LYS A 173 -13.90 9.38 1.21
CA LYS A 173 -13.19 8.81 0.05
C LYS A 173 -14.14 7.99 -0.81
N VAL A 174 -14.87 7.06 -0.18
CA VAL A 174 -15.89 6.24 -0.80
C VAL A 174 -17.16 6.37 0.02
N ASN A 175 -18.25 6.76 -0.65
CA ASN A 175 -19.57 6.85 -0.08
C ASN A 175 -20.46 5.75 -0.69
N LYS A 176 -21.19 5.05 0.18
CA LYS A 176 -22.09 3.93 -0.18
C LYS A 176 -23.50 4.15 0.37
N LYS A 177 -23.83 5.38 0.75
CA LYS A 177 -25.12 5.70 1.35
C LYS A 177 -26.22 5.51 0.30
N ALA A 178 -27.31 4.83 0.66
CA ALA A 178 -28.44 4.71 -0.24
C ALA A 178 -29.11 6.07 -0.50
N GLY A 179 -29.58 6.29 -1.73
CA GLY A 179 -30.33 7.48 -2.10
C GLY A 179 -29.48 8.75 -2.32
N VAL A 180 -28.16 8.62 -2.43
CA VAL A 180 -27.29 9.69 -2.92
C VAL A 180 -26.57 9.23 -4.18
N ASP A 181 -26.10 10.19 -4.98
CA ASP A 181 -25.18 9.89 -6.08
C ASP A 181 -23.82 9.49 -5.51
N ASN A 182 -23.47 8.21 -5.59
CA ASN A 182 -22.29 7.68 -4.91
C ASN A 182 -21.00 8.14 -5.58
N ILE A 183 -20.99 8.33 -6.90
CA ILE A 183 -19.82 8.87 -7.61
C ILE A 183 -19.57 10.32 -7.19
N LEU A 184 -20.56 11.21 -7.28
CA LEU A 184 -20.41 12.61 -6.87
C LEU A 184 -20.09 12.76 -5.38
N ALA A 185 -20.68 11.91 -4.54
CA ALA A 185 -20.49 11.98 -3.09
C ALA A 185 -19.19 11.33 -2.59
N SER A 186 -18.39 10.74 -3.49
CA SER A 186 -17.11 10.10 -3.19
C SER A 186 -15.94 10.96 -3.66
N ALA A 187 -14.93 11.13 -2.81
CA ALA A 187 -13.72 11.87 -3.16
C ALA A 187 -12.71 11.04 -3.98
N VAL A 188 -12.91 9.72 -4.10
CA VAL A 188 -12.03 8.82 -4.88
C VAL A 188 -11.85 9.32 -6.30
N ASN A 189 -10.61 9.33 -6.77
CA ASN A 189 -10.20 10.05 -7.97
C ASN A 189 -10.32 9.20 -9.26
N PHE A 190 -11.20 8.19 -9.27
CA PHE A 190 -11.50 7.39 -10.47
C PHE A 190 -12.45 8.11 -11.44
N TYR A 191 -13.15 9.13 -10.93
CA TYR A 191 -14.06 9.96 -11.70
C TYR A 191 -13.71 11.42 -11.42
N SER A 192 -13.89 12.31 -12.41
CA SER A 192 -13.81 13.76 -12.13
C SER A 192 -14.94 14.20 -11.18
N PRO A 193 -14.77 15.29 -10.42
CA PRO A 193 -15.75 15.72 -9.41
C PRO A 193 -17.15 16.05 -9.94
N ASP A 194 -17.32 16.22 -11.25
CA ASP A 194 -18.58 16.53 -11.92
C ASP A 194 -19.30 15.30 -12.50
N ILE A 195 -18.74 14.10 -12.33
CA ILE A 195 -19.29 12.87 -12.90
C ILE A 195 -20.31 12.25 -11.94
N THR A 196 -21.47 11.87 -12.49
CA THR A 196 -22.59 11.27 -11.75
C THR A 196 -22.66 9.76 -11.89
N ASP A 197 -23.43 9.10 -11.01
CA ASP A 197 -23.79 7.68 -11.15
C ASP A 197 -24.39 7.42 -12.55
N LYS A 198 -25.28 8.32 -13.00
CA LYS A 198 -25.93 8.25 -14.31
C LYS A 198 -24.93 8.38 -15.47
N ASP A 199 -23.98 9.31 -15.40
CA ASP A 199 -22.93 9.47 -16.41
C ASP A 199 -22.13 8.16 -16.57
N VAL A 200 -21.76 7.53 -15.46
CA VAL A 200 -21.00 6.28 -15.43
C VAL A 200 -21.81 5.13 -16.03
N GLU A 201 -23.05 4.95 -15.57
CA GLU A 201 -23.95 3.91 -16.06
C GLU A 201 -24.22 4.06 -17.57
N GLU A 202 -24.54 5.27 -18.03
CA GLU A 202 -24.79 5.52 -19.45
C GLU A 202 -23.53 5.35 -20.30
N PHE A 203 -22.38 5.82 -19.81
CA PHE A 203 -21.11 5.68 -20.53
C PHE A 203 -20.76 4.20 -20.72
N TYR A 204 -20.72 3.41 -19.65
CA TYR A 204 -20.37 1.99 -19.74
C TYR A 204 -21.50 1.12 -20.33
N ALA A 205 -22.75 1.53 -20.26
CA ALA A 205 -23.81 0.86 -21.03
C ALA A 205 -23.64 1.13 -22.54
N LYS A 206 -23.39 2.38 -22.95
CA LYS A 206 -23.32 2.77 -24.36
C LYS A 206 -22.04 2.32 -25.04
N ALA A 207 -20.90 2.53 -24.40
CA ALA A 207 -19.61 2.12 -24.94
C ALA A 207 -19.53 0.60 -25.15
N TYR A 208 -20.43 -0.18 -24.54
CA TYR A 208 -20.36 -1.65 -24.54
C TYR A 208 -21.68 -2.35 -24.98
N LYS A 209 -22.76 -1.61 -25.30
CA LYS A 209 -23.97 -2.12 -25.99
C LYS A 209 -23.84 -1.98 -27.52
N GLY A 210 -23.24 -2.99 -28.16
CA GLY A 210 -23.25 -3.14 -29.62
C GLY A 210 -22.92 -4.57 -30.07
N PRO A 211 -23.51 -5.08 -31.17
CA PRO A 211 -23.28 -6.45 -31.64
C PRO A 211 -21.88 -6.68 -32.24
N ALA A 212 -21.08 -5.64 -32.51
CA ALA A 212 -19.68 -5.75 -32.90
C ALA A 212 -18.94 -4.44 -32.56
N LYS A 213 -17.69 -4.52 -32.06
CA LYS A 213 -16.64 -3.48 -32.06
C LYS A 213 -16.32 -2.62 -30.82
N ALA A 214 -16.77 -2.93 -29.62
CA ALA A 214 -16.13 -2.34 -28.44
C ALA A 214 -15.83 -3.43 -27.40
N TYR A 215 -14.58 -3.88 -27.40
CA TYR A 215 -13.99 -4.61 -26.29
C TYR A 215 -14.75 -5.85 -25.80
N LYS A 216 -15.10 -6.77 -26.71
CA LYS A 216 -15.35 -8.15 -26.29
C LYS A 216 -14.01 -8.85 -26.31
N GLY A 217 -13.57 -9.37 -25.16
CA GLY A 217 -12.54 -10.40 -25.15
C GLY A 217 -13.03 -11.62 -25.95
N PRO A 218 -12.26 -12.72 -25.98
CA PRO A 218 -12.64 -13.92 -26.72
C PRO A 218 -14.08 -14.36 -26.39
N LYS A 219 -14.74 -15.11 -27.29
CA LYS A 219 -16.12 -15.60 -27.05
C LYS A 219 -16.18 -16.33 -25.71
N GLY A 220 -17.05 -15.88 -24.80
CA GLY A 220 -17.17 -16.43 -23.45
C GLY A 220 -16.14 -15.88 -22.44
N GLN A 221 -15.35 -14.88 -22.81
CA GLN A 221 -14.31 -14.25 -22.00
C GLN A 221 -14.47 -12.71 -22.06
N PRO A 222 -15.48 -12.14 -21.38
CA PRO A 222 -15.63 -10.69 -21.31
C PRO A 222 -14.40 -10.07 -20.63
N ILE A 223 -14.03 -8.85 -21.04
CA ILE A 223 -12.99 -8.10 -20.33
C ILE A 223 -13.62 -7.23 -19.24
N GLU A 224 -12.82 -6.89 -18.23
CA GLU A 224 -13.19 -5.93 -17.20
C GLU A 224 -13.12 -4.50 -17.76
N VAL A 225 -14.29 -3.91 -17.90
CA VAL A 225 -14.48 -2.59 -18.50
C VAL A 225 -14.24 -1.50 -17.47
N GLY A 226 -13.52 -0.44 -17.85
CA GLY A 226 -13.24 0.69 -16.94
C GLY A 226 -12.29 0.37 -15.79
N LEU A 227 -11.63 -0.80 -15.83
CA LEU A 227 -10.78 -1.29 -14.75
C LEU A 227 -9.52 -0.42 -14.54
N ASN A 228 -8.95 0.09 -15.63
CA ASN A 228 -7.66 0.79 -15.62
C ASN A 228 -7.75 2.19 -16.23
N SER A 229 -8.79 2.95 -15.90
CA SER A 229 -9.00 4.30 -16.42
C SER A 229 -9.65 5.21 -15.38
N LYS A 230 -9.39 6.51 -15.53
CA LYS A 230 -10.19 7.55 -14.90
C LYS A 230 -11.20 8.10 -15.91
N LEU A 231 -12.48 8.19 -15.53
CA LEU A 231 -13.49 8.82 -16.40
C LEU A 231 -13.54 10.33 -16.12
N VAL A 232 -13.39 11.13 -17.18
CA VAL A 232 -13.37 12.59 -17.09
C VAL A 232 -14.26 13.21 -18.17
N ARG A 233 -14.66 14.47 -17.96
CA ARG A 233 -15.34 15.27 -18.98
C ARG A 233 -14.36 16.21 -19.66
N GLU A 234 -14.19 16.08 -20.97
CA GLU A 234 -13.37 16.96 -21.80
C GLU A 234 -14.19 17.49 -22.97
N ASN A 235 -14.24 18.81 -23.12
CA ASN A 235 -15.00 19.48 -24.19
C ASN A 235 -16.47 19.01 -24.26
N GLY A 236 -17.08 18.82 -23.08
CA GLY A 236 -18.46 18.35 -22.94
C GLY A 236 -18.69 16.85 -23.16
N LYS A 237 -17.64 16.07 -23.44
CA LYS A 237 -17.74 14.62 -23.69
C LYS A 237 -17.04 13.81 -22.59
N LEU A 238 -17.65 12.69 -22.22
CA LEU A 238 -17.03 11.72 -21.32
C LEU A 238 -15.94 10.93 -22.05
N VAL A 239 -14.76 10.85 -21.45
CA VAL A 239 -13.60 10.14 -22.00
C VAL A 239 -12.83 9.42 -20.90
N GLU A 240 -12.27 8.26 -21.22
CA GLU A 240 -11.39 7.53 -20.33
C GLU A 240 -9.94 7.99 -20.48
N LYS A 241 -9.32 8.34 -19.35
CA LYS A 241 -7.87 8.51 -19.22
C LYS A 241 -7.27 7.18 -18.77
N VAL A 242 -6.92 6.37 -19.75
CA VAL A 242 -6.34 5.03 -19.54
C VAL A 242 -5.01 5.12 -18.81
N TRP A 243 -4.86 4.30 -17.77
CA TRP A 243 -3.64 4.11 -16.99
C TRP A 243 -2.72 3.14 -17.72
N LYS A 244 -1.71 3.69 -18.37
CA LYS A 244 -0.73 2.94 -19.18
C LYS A 244 0.54 3.74 -19.39
N SER A 245 1.60 3.07 -19.87
CA SER A 245 2.78 3.72 -20.42
C SER A 245 2.39 4.77 -21.47
N GLY A 246 2.97 5.97 -21.40
CA GLY A 246 2.62 7.11 -22.24
C GLY A 246 1.22 7.72 -22.01
N GLY A 247 0.46 7.22 -21.02
CA GLY A 247 -0.86 7.71 -20.63
C GLY A 247 -0.89 8.30 -19.22
N MET A 248 -2.06 8.26 -18.58
CA MET A 248 -2.18 8.62 -17.16
C MET A 248 -1.34 7.65 -16.31
N TYR A 249 -0.61 8.19 -15.33
CA TYR A 249 0.40 7.48 -14.55
C TYR A 249 1.59 6.88 -15.33
N GLY A 250 1.76 7.26 -16.60
CA GLY A 250 2.78 6.70 -17.50
C GLY A 250 4.17 6.65 -16.88
N GLN A 251 4.65 7.74 -16.28
CA GLN A 251 5.98 7.77 -15.65
C GLN A 251 6.18 6.73 -14.54
N ALA A 252 5.16 6.49 -13.71
CA ALA A 252 5.23 5.46 -12.67
C ALA A 252 5.14 4.06 -13.28
N ILE A 253 4.25 3.87 -14.26
CA ILE A 253 4.07 2.61 -14.98
C ILE A 253 5.33 2.21 -15.76
N ASP A 254 6.05 3.17 -16.36
CA ASP A 254 7.30 2.93 -17.06
C ASP A 254 8.38 2.41 -16.10
N LYS A 255 8.43 2.92 -14.86
CA LYS A 255 9.31 2.39 -13.81
C LYS A 255 8.90 0.99 -13.37
N ILE A 256 7.60 0.72 -13.27
CA ILE A 256 7.09 -0.63 -12.97
C ILE A 256 7.54 -1.59 -14.08
N ILE A 257 7.31 -1.25 -15.35
CA ILE A 257 7.72 -2.05 -16.52
C ILE A 257 9.22 -2.32 -16.51
N PHE A 258 10.05 -1.30 -16.27
CA PHE A 258 11.50 -1.46 -16.18
C PHE A 258 11.93 -2.53 -15.16
N TRP A 259 11.31 -2.53 -13.98
CA TRP A 259 11.61 -3.55 -12.96
C TRP A 259 11.04 -4.91 -13.31
N LEU A 260 9.87 -4.98 -13.95
CA LEU A 260 9.30 -6.23 -14.44
C LEU A 260 10.14 -6.86 -15.56
N ASP A 261 10.72 -6.07 -16.45
CA ASP A 261 11.65 -6.57 -17.48
C ASP A 261 12.92 -7.17 -16.86
N LYS A 262 13.44 -6.56 -15.79
CA LYS A 262 14.52 -7.15 -15.00
C LYS A 262 14.10 -8.44 -14.32
N ALA A 263 12.91 -8.48 -13.72
CA ALA A 263 12.36 -9.69 -13.10
C ALA A 263 12.24 -10.84 -14.11
N LYS A 264 11.75 -10.55 -15.33
CA LYS A 264 11.64 -11.52 -16.43
C LYS A 264 12.98 -12.19 -16.77
N SER A 265 14.09 -11.44 -16.73
CA SER A 265 15.43 -12.00 -17.01
C SER A 265 15.92 -13.05 -16.00
N VAL A 266 15.27 -13.12 -14.82
CA VAL A 266 15.59 -14.05 -13.74
C VAL A 266 14.38 -14.88 -13.31
N ALA A 267 13.37 -15.02 -14.17
CA ALA A 267 12.20 -15.85 -13.93
C ALA A 267 12.58 -17.33 -13.70
N GLU A 268 11.78 -18.03 -12.89
CA GLU A 268 12.05 -19.41 -12.48
C GLU A 268 11.70 -20.43 -13.57
N ASN A 269 10.68 -20.16 -14.39
CA ASN A 269 10.22 -20.99 -15.52
C ASN A 269 9.57 -20.12 -16.61
#